data_AF-A0A6G9IZI6-F1
#
_entry.id   AF-A0A6G9IZI6-F1
#
_cell.length_a   1.000
_cell.length_b   1.000
_cell.length_c   1.000
_cell.angle_alpha   90.00
_cell.angle_beta   90.00
_cell.angle_gamma   90.00
#
_symmetry.space_group_name_H-M   'P 1'
#
loop_
_entity.id
_entity.type
_entity.pdbx_description
1 polymer ?
#
loop_
_entity_poly.entity_id
_entity_poly.type
_entity_poly.pdbx_seq_one_letter_code
_entity_poly.pdbx_strand_id
1 'polypeptide(L)'
;MQQQMNMQQQTVMPQPPQMVSTKDALYFTDMLSWNLLAMKKAHFFASQCQDKEVAQALEKAGQMHQRHYQKILSHLQNPSQPKMTMQ
;
A
#
# COMPACT_ATOMS: atom_id res chain seq x y z
N MET A 1 -33.62 -17.02 -39.01
CA MET A 1 -33.46 -16.40 -37.68
C MET A 1 -32.04 -16.62 -37.20
N GLN A 2 -31.14 -15.66 -37.47
CA GLN A 2 -29.71 -15.75 -37.15
C GLN A 2 -29.45 -14.84 -35.95
N GLN A 3 -29.24 -15.45 -34.78
CA GLN A 3 -29.05 -14.74 -33.52
C GLN A 3 -27.55 -14.48 -33.32
N GLN A 4 -27.18 -13.21 -33.45
CA GLN A 4 -25.81 -12.71 -33.40
C GLN A 4 -25.40 -12.61 -31.92
N MET A 5 -24.65 -13.60 -31.43
CA MET A 5 -23.97 -13.53 -30.13
C MET A 5 -22.78 -12.57 -30.25
N ASN A 6 -22.98 -11.33 -29.78
CA ASN A 6 -21.92 -10.36 -29.62
C ASN A 6 -21.20 -10.64 -28.28
N MET A 7 -20.21 -11.53 -28.33
CA MET A 7 -19.28 -11.78 -27.22
C MET A 7 -18.40 -10.53 -27.03
N GLN A 8 -18.75 -9.71 -26.03
CA GLN A 8 -17.91 -8.60 -25.55
C GLN A 8 -16.59 -9.18 -25.02
N GLN A 9 -15.56 -9.18 -25.85
CA GLN A 9 -14.18 -9.44 -25.45
C GLN A 9 -13.79 -8.42 -24.36
N GLN A 10 -13.76 -8.88 -23.11
CA GLN A 10 -13.14 -8.16 -22.01
C GLN A 10 -11.66 -7.97 -22.34
N THR A 11 -11.30 -6.75 -22.74
CA THR A 11 -9.91 -6.31 -22.86
C THR A 11 -9.23 -6.44 -21.50
N VAL A 12 -8.45 -7.49 -21.32
CA VAL A 12 -7.52 -7.66 -20.20
C VAL A 12 -6.49 -6.54 -20.31
N MET A 13 -6.41 -5.67 -19.31
CA MET A 13 -5.41 -4.61 -19.29
C MET A 13 -4.03 -5.22 -18.97
N PRO A 14 -3.03 -5.12 -19.87
CA PRO A 14 -1.72 -5.72 -19.66
C PRO A 14 -0.88 -4.98 -18.60
N GLN A 15 -1.20 -3.71 -18.33
CA GLN A 15 -0.54 -2.89 -17.32
C GLN A 15 -1.51 -1.92 -16.65
N PRO A 16 -1.32 -1.60 -15.35
CA PRO A 16 -2.17 -0.66 -14.65
C PRO A 16 -2.02 0.77 -15.21
N PRO A 17 -3.09 1.60 -15.17
CA PRO A 17 -3.02 3.02 -15.52
C PRO A 17 -1.97 3.76 -14.69
N GLN A 18 -1.31 4.75 -15.29
CA GLN A 18 -0.26 5.53 -14.63
C GLN A 18 -0.79 6.64 -13.73
N MET A 19 -2.10 6.89 -13.78
CA MET A 19 -2.78 7.88 -12.95
C MET A 19 -3.29 7.23 -11.66
N VAL A 20 -3.00 7.87 -10.53
CA VAL A 20 -3.62 7.53 -9.25
C VAL A 20 -5.06 8.02 -9.30
N SER A 21 -6.02 7.09 -9.26
CA SER A 21 -7.44 7.46 -9.18
C SER A 21 -7.78 7.95 -7.77
N THR A 22 -8.94 8.59 -7.61
CA THR A 22 -9.47 8.97 -6.29
C THR A 22 -9.58 7.74 -5.36
N LYS A 23 -9.97 6.59 -5.90
CA LYS A 23 -10.06 5.34 -5.12
C LYS A 23 -8.69 4.90 -4.62
N ASP A 24 -7.66 4.98 -5.46
CA ASP A 24 -6.28 4.65 -5.08
C ASP A 24 -5.76 5.60 -3.99
N ALA A 25 -6.03 6.91 -4.14
CA ALA A 25 -5.65 7.91 -3.14
C ALA A 25 -6.30 7.67 -1.76
N LEU A 26 -7.57 7.25 -1.74
CA LEU A 26 -8.26 6.86 -0.50
C LEU A 26 -7.60 5.63 0.14
N TYR A 27 -7.31 4.59 -0.65
CA TYR A 27 -6.60 3.41 -0.13
C TYR A 27 -5.20 3.75 0.39
N PHE A 28 -4.44 4.60 -0.29
CA PHE A 28 -3.14 5.04 0.21
C PHE A 28 -3.26 5.81 1.54
N THR A 29 -4.28 6.64 1.68
CA THR A 29 -4.57 7.36 2.93
C THR A 29 -4.86 6.39 4.07
N ASP A 30 -5.67 5.37 3.83
CA ASP A 30 -5.96 4.32 4.81
C ASP A 30 -4.69 3.55 5.19
N MET A 31 -3.90 3.11 4.20
CA MET A 31 -2.66 2.37 4.44
C MET A 31 -1.64 3.19 5.25
N LEU A 32 -1.49 4.48 4.95
CA LEU A 32 -0.63 5.38 5.72
C LEU A 32 -1.13 5.52 7.17
N SER A 33 -2.44 5.71 7.34
CA SER A 33 -3.07 5.87 8.66
C SER A 33 -2.92 4.61 9.51
N TRP A 34 -3.16 3.43 8.93
CA TRP A 34 -3.02 2.15 9.63
C TRP A 34 -1.58 1.87 10.04
N ASN A 35 -0.59 2.10 9.17
CA ASN A 35 0.81 1.89 9.53
C ASN A 35 1.28 2.88 10.61
N LEU A 36 0.87 4.15 10.53
CA LEU A 36 1.17 5.16 11.54
C LEU A 36 0.58 4.81 12.90
N LEU A 37 -0.69 4.39 12.94
CA LEU A 37 -1.34 3.97 14.17
C LEU A 37 -0.69 2.71 14.75
N ALA A 38 -0.41 1.72 13.91
CA ALA A 38 0.19 0.46 14.32
C ALA A 38 1.58 0.67 14.92
N MET A 39 2.46 1.46 14.29
CA MET A 39 3.78 1.72 14.86
C MET A 39 3.73 2.45 16.21
N LYS A 40 2.82 3.43 16.36
CA LYS A 40 2.63 4.14 17.63
C LYS A 40 2.12 3.22 18.73
N LYS A 41 1.13 2.37 18.43
CA LYS A 41 0.57 1.43 19.41
C LYS A 41 1.57 0.34 19.77
N ALA A 42 2.31 -0.19 18.81
CA ALA A 42 3.32 -1.19 19.04
C ALA A 42 4.40 -0.67 20.00
N HIS A 43 4.92 0.53 19.76
CA HIS A 43 5.89 1.17 20.65
C HIS A 43 5.31 1.45 22.04
N PHE A 44 4.08 1.98 22.12
CA PHE A 44 3.40 2.22 23.39
C PHE A 44 3.22 0.94 24.21
N PHE A 45 2.80 -0.16 23.60
CA PHE A 45 2.63 -1.42 24.33
C PHE A 45 3.95 -2.08 24.67
N ALA A 46 4.99 -1.94 23.82
CA ALA A 46 6.33 -2.43 24.14
C ALA A 46 6.87 -1.76 25.41
N SER A 47 6.64 -0.45 25.60
CA SER A 47 7.10 0.28 26.78
C SER A 47 6.36 -0.08 28.07
N GLN A 48 5.20 -0.73 27.97
CA GLN A 48 4.39 -1.15 29.12
C GLN A 48 4.48 -2.65 29.40
N CYS A 49 5.15 -3.41 28.53
CA CYS A 49 5.23 -4.85 28.65
C CYS A 49 6.36 -5.26 29.60
N GLN A 50 6.08 -6.20 30.50
CA GLN A 50 7.07 -6.75 31.44
C GLN A 50 7.84 -7.92 30.82
N ASP A 51 7.19 -8.65 29.92
CA ASP A 51 7.80 -9.76 29.20
C ASP A 51 8.72 -9.21 28.10
N LYS A 52 10.01 -9.56 28.19
CA LYS A 52 11.04 -9.06 27.28
C LYS A 52 10.87 -9.57 25.85
N GLU A 53 10.42 -10.80 25.67
CA GLU A 53 10.23 -11.38 24.34
C GLU A 53 9.06 -10.71 23.63
N VAL A 54 7.96 -10.47 24.37
CA VAL A 54 6.79 -9.75 23.85
C VAL A 54 7.14 -8.30 23.52
N ALA A 55 7.86 -7.59 24.40
CA ALA A 55 8.31 -6.22 24.16
C ALA A 55 9.17 -6.13 22.87
N GLN A 56 10.11 -7.06 22.69
CA GLN A 56 10.93 -7.10 21.48
C GLN A 56 10.12 -7.43 20.22
N ALA A 57 9.14 -8.32 20.31
CA ALA A 57 8.26 -8.63 19.19
C ALA A 57 7.43 -7.42 18.77
N LEU A 58 6.91 -6.65 19.74
CA LEU A 58 6.19 -5.40 19.50
C LEU A 58 7.09 -4.35 18.85
N GLU A 59 8.32 -4.16 19.32
CA GLU A 59 9.27 -3.23 18.69
C GLU A 59 9.60 -3.62 17.24
N LYS A 60 9.81 -4.92 16.97
CA LYS A 60 10.03 -5.41 15.59
C LYS A 60 8.81 -5.14 14.70
N ALA A 61 7.60 -5.34 15.21
CA ALA A 61 6.36 -5.03 14.49
C ALA A 61 6.24 -3.51 14.22
N GLY A 62 6.54 -2.67 15.21
CA GLY A 62 6.54 -1.22 15.08
C GLY A 62 7.50 -0.73 13.98
N GLN A 63 8.74 -1.24 13.98
CA GLN A 63 9.73 -0.95 12.94
C GLN A 63 9.27 -1.41 11.55
N MET A 64 8.65 -2.58 11.44
CA MET A 64 8.09 -3.04 10.17
C MET A 64 7.03 -2.07 9.63
N HIS A 65 6.08 -1.64 10.46
CA HIS A 65 5.05 -0.67 10.07
C HIS A 65 5.65 0.69 9.68
N GLN A 66 6.69 1.15 10.37
CA GLN A 66 7.41 2.37 10.01
C GLN A 66 8.03 2.26 8.60
N ARG A 67 8.71 1.14 8.29
CA ARG A 67 9.28 0.90 6.95
C ARG A 67 8.20 0.89 5.87
N HIS A 68 7.05 0.26 6.14
CA HIS A 68 5.93 0.25 5.19
C HIS A 68 5.37 1.66 4.95
N TYR A 69 5.17 2.44 6.01
CA TYR A 69 4.74 3.84 5.90
C TYR A 69 5.69 4.65 5.02
N GLN A 70 7.00 4.57 5.29
CA GLN A 70 8.03 5.28 4.54
C GLN A 70 8.07 4.83 3.07
N LYS A 71 7.93 3.53 2.80
CA LYS A 71 7.89 3.00 1.43
C LYS A 71 6.72 3.58 0.65
N ILE A 72 5.51 3.55 1.19
CA ILE A 72 4.32 4.13 0.55
C ILE A 72 4.54 5.63 0.32
N LEU A 73 4.99 6.36 1.34
CA LEU A 73 5.25 7.79 1.24
C LEU A 73 6.27 8.12 0.14
N SER A 74 7.33 7.33 0.01
CA SER A 74 8.35 7.54 -1.03
C SER A 74 7.79 7.38 -2.45
N HIS A 75 6.85 6.46 -2.65
CA HIS A 75 6.17 6.27 -3.94
C HIS A 75 5.23 7.44 -4.27
N LEU A 76 4.61 8.06 -3.25
CA LEU A 76 3.71 9.20 -3.44
C LEU A 76 4.45 10.53 -3.64
N GLN A 77 5.59 10.72 -2.97
CA GLN A 77 6.41 11.93 -3.09
C GLN A 77 7.24 11.97 -4.36
N ASN A 78 7.49 10.82 -4.98
CA ASN A 78 8.26 10.73 -6.20
C ASN A 78 7.36 10.29 -7.36
N PRO A 79 6.53 11.20 -7.92
CA PRO A 79 5.81 10.98 -9.17
C PRO A 79 6.82 11.02 -10.33
N SER A 80 7.83 10.14 -10.30
CA SER A 80 8.73 9.93 -11.41
C SER A 80 7.89 9.39 -12.56
N GLN A 81 7.72 10.29 -13.53
CA GLN A 81 7.08 10.07 -14.81
C GLN A 81 7.41 8.71 -15.41
N PRO A 82 6.49 8.13 -16.19
CA PRO A 82 6.80 6.97 -17.00
C PRO A 82 8.05 7.24 -17.84
N LYS A 83 9.11 6.47 -17.63
CA LYS A 83 10.14 6.27 -18.65
C LYS A 83 9.46 5.49 -19.77
N MET A 84 8.77 6.19 -20.67
CA MET A 84 8.39 5.65 -21.96
C MET A 84 9.68 5.24 -22.67
N THR A 85 10.05 3.97 -22.53
CA THR A 85 10.99 3.34 -23.44
C THR A 85 10.13 2.90 -24.62
N MET A 86 9.89 3.81 -25.55
CA MET A 86 9.43 3.41 -26.89
C MET A 86 10.60 2.70 -27.55
N GLN A 87 10.38 1.43 -27.90
CA GLN A 87 11.28 0.60 -28.67
C GLN A 87 10.63 0.36 -30.02
#